data_AF-F4BYD6-F1
#
_entry.id   AF-F4BYD6-F1
#
_cell.length_a   1.000
_cell.length_b   1.000
_cell.length_c   1.000
_cell.angle_alpha   90.00
_cell.angle_beta   90.00
_cell.angle_gamma   90.00
#
_symmetry.space_group_name_H-M   'P 1'
#
loop_
_entity.id
_entity.type
_entity.pdbx_description
1 polymer ?
#
loop_
_entity_poly.entity_id
_entity_poly.type
_entity_poly.pdbx_seq_one_letter_code
_entity_poly.pdbx_strand_id
1 'polypeptide(L)'
;MTIAIILGTRPEIIKMAPVIRECQRRGLDYSIIHTGQHYSYHMDRIFFEQLELPQPDHNLDVGSGNHGEQTGRILADLESDHLR
;
A
#
# COMPACT_ATOMS: atom_id res chain seq x y z
N MET A 1 -6.14 8.24 -15.83
CA MET A 1 -6.83 7.57 -14.72
C MET A 1 -5.79 6.71 -14.04
N THR A 2 -5.48 7.02 -12.80
CA THR A 2 -4.41 6.38 -12.02
C THR A 2 -5.04 5.34 -11.09
N ILE A 3 -4.46 4.15 -11.02
CA ILE A 3 -4.93 3.07 -10.13
C ILE A 3 -4.21 3.19 -8.79
N ALA A 4 -4.93 3.46 -7.70
CA ALA A 4 -4.38 3.40 -6.35
C ALA A 4 -4.47 1.97 -5.80
N ILE A 5 -3.32 1.36 -5.49
CA ILE A 5 -3.20 0.05 -4.87
C ILE A 5 -2.86 0.26 -3.39
N ILE A 6 -3.88 0.19 -2.54
CA ILE A 6 -3.76 0.42 -1.10
C ILE A 6 -3.65 -0.92 -0.38
N LEU A 7 -2.63 -1.07 0.44
CA LEU A 7 -2.35 -2.29 1.21
C LEU A 7 -1.59 -1.95 2.50
N GLY A 8 -1.55 -2.86 3.47
CA GLY A 8 -0.66 -2.67 4.62
C GLY A 8 -0.37 -3.91 5.44
N THR A 9 -0.79 -5.07 4.96
CA THR A 9 -0.46 -6.36 5.56
C THR A 9 0.27 -7.25 4.56
N ARG A 10 1.13 -8.13 5.07
CA ARG A 10 1.81 -9.15 4.25
C ARG A 10 0.85 -9.96 3.34
N PRO A 11 -0.30 -10.49 3.81
CA PRO A 11 -1.23 -11.18 2.92
C PRO A 11 -1.74 -10.32 1.76
N GLU A 12 -1.91 -9.01 1.97
CA GLU A 12 -2.31 -8.09 0.90
C GLU A 12 -1.19 -7.89 -0.12
N ILE A 13 0.06 -7.72 0.31
CA ILE A 13 1.23 -7.62 -0.59
C ILE A 13 1.28 -8.85 -1.52
N ILE A 14 1.16 -10.05 -0.95
CA ILE A 14 1.18 -11.31 -1.72
C ILE A 14 0.02 -11.36 -2.72
N LYS A 15 -1.19 -10.95 -2.30
CA LYS A 15 -2.39 -10.97 -3.17
C LYS A 15 -2.35 -9.90 -4.26
N MET A 16 -1.72 -8.75 -4.00
CA MET A 16 -1.63 -7.64 -4.95
C MET A 16 -0.47 -7.78 -5.94
N ALA A 17 0.54 -8.61 -5.64
CA ALA A 17 1.65 -8.90 -6.55
C ALA A 17 1.24 -9.17 -8.02
N PRO A 18 0.28 -10.06 -8.33
CA PRO A 18 -0.15 -10.28 -9.70
C PRO A 18 -0.83 -9.06 -10.33
N VAL A 19 -1.54 -8.23 -9.55
CA VAL A 19 -2.19 -7.00 -10.04
C VAL A 19 -1.14 -5.96 -10.41
N ILE A 20 -0.16 -5.74 -9.52
CA ILE A 20 0.95 -4.79 -9.74
C ILE A 20 1.72 -5.17 -11.02
N ARG A 21 2.07 -6.45 -11.19
CA ARG A 21 2.76 -6.94 -12.38
C ARG A 21 1.94 -6.73 -13.65
N GLU A 22 0.63 -6.92 -13.59
CA GLU A 22 -0.25 -6.69 -14.73
C GLU A 22 -0.35 -5.21 -15.09
N CYS A 23 -0.37 -4.30 -14.10
CA CYS A 23 -0.28 -2.87 -14.32
C CYS A 23 1.02 -2.49 -15.03
N GLN A 24 2.17 -3.01 -14.57
CA GLN A 24 3.48 -2.81 -15.22
C GLN A 24 3.48 -3.34 -16.66
N ARG A 25 3.00 -4.58 -16.87
CA ARG A 25 2.97 -5.23 -18.18
C ARG A 25 2.13 -4.46 -19.20
N ARG A 26 1.04 -3.84 -18.76
CA ARG A 26 0.16 -3.03 -19.62
C ARG A 26 0.58 -1.57 -19.73
N GLY A 27 1.61 -1.14 -18.98
CA GLY A 27 1.99 0.28 -18.90
C GLY A 27 0.87 1.15 -18.33
N LEU A 28 0.08 0.63 -17.39
CA LEU A 28 -0.95 1.42 -16.71
C LEU A 28 -0.30 2.36 -15.71
N ASP A 29 -0.91 3.53 -15.53
CA ASP A 29 -0.56 4.44 -14.45
C ASP A 29 -1.13 3.93 -13.12
N TYR A 30 -0.28 3.67 -12.14
CA TYR A 30 -0.65 3.15 -10.83
C TYR A 30 0.29 3.65 -9.74
N SER A 31 -0.21 3.67 -8.50
CA SER A 31 0.59 3.96 -7.32
C SER A 31 0.32 2.95 -6.21
N ILE A 32 1.36 2.56 -5.49
CA ILE A 32 1.30 1.67 -4.32
C ILE A 32 1.34 2.52 -3.06
N ILE A 33 0.30 2.42 -2.24
CA ILE A 33 0.16 3.15 -0.99
C ILE A 33 0.15 2.14 0.16
N HIS A 34 1.14 2.24 1.04
CA HIS A 34 1.21 1.43 2.26
C HIS A 34 0.46 2.13 3.41
N THR A 35 -0.41 1.45 4.12
CA THR A 35 -1.21 2.09 5.18
C THR A 35 -0.47 2.25 6.51
N GLY A 36 0.65 1.56 6.74
CA GLY A 36 1.53 1.81 7.89
C GLY A 36 0.92 1.46 9.26
N GLN A 37 -0.12 0.63 9.30
CA GLN A 37 -0.83 0.22 10.51
C GLN A 37 -0.10 -0.83 11.36
N HIS A 38 0.99 -1.39 10.83
CA HIS A 38 1.86 -2.34 11.52
C HIS A 38 3.27 -1.75 11.72
N TYR A 39 3.85 -1.96 12.91
CA TYR A 39 5.12 -1.35 13.32
C TYR A 39 6.37 -1.89 12.60
N SER A 40 6.26 -2.92 11.77
CA SER A 40 7.45 -3.55 11.16
C SER A 40 7.53 -3.28 9.66
N TYR A 41 7.75 -2.01 9.32
CA TYR A 41 8.13 -1.58 7.97
C TYR A 41 9.29 -2.43 7.40
N HIS A 42 10.23 -2.84 8.26
CA HIS A 42 11.32 -3.73 7.89
C HIS A 42 10.87 -5.13 7.45
N MET A 43 9.80 -5.68 8.05
CA MET A 43 9.30 -7.00 7.63
C MET A 43 8.54 -6.93 6.32
N ASP A 44 7.78 -5.85 6.07
CA ASP A 44 7.00 -5.72 4.83
C ASP A 44 7.91 -5.49 3.61
N ARG A 45 8.99 -4.73 3.78
CA ARG A 45 10.00 -4.48 2.72
C ARG A 45 10.58 -5.77 2.15
N ILE A 46 10.80 -6.79 2.98
CA ILE A 46 11.32 -8.10 2.54
C ILE A 46 10.36 -8.75 1.53
N PHE A 47 9.04 -8.59 1.69
CA PHE A 47 8.08 -9.18 0.75
C PHE A 47 8.09 -8.47 -0.60
N PHE A 48 8.24 -7.15 -0.63
CA PHE A 48 8.41 -6.41 -1.90
C PHE A 48 9.66 -6.88 -2.64
N GLU A 49 10.79 -7.01 -1.93
CA GLU A 49 12.04 -7.48 -2.52
C GLU A 49 11.94 -8.94 -3.00
N GLN A 50 11.40 -9.85 -2.18
CA GLN A 50 11.24 -11.27 -2.52
C GLN A 50 10.27 -11.53 -3.66
N LEU A 51 9.24 -10.68 -3.80
CA LEU A 51 8.27 -10.77 -4.89
C LEU A 51 8.68 -9.94 -6.12
N GLU A 52 9.85 -9.32 -6.10
CA GLU A 52 10.37 -8.45 -7.16
C GLU A 52 9.37 -7.33 -7.53
N LEU A 53 8.74 -6.76 -6.51
CA LEU A 53 7.79 -5.66 -6.63
C LEU A 53 8.49 -4.32 -6.37
N PRO A 54 8.04 -3.22 -6.99
CA PRO A 54 8.47 -1.88 -6.60
C PRO A 54 8.06 -1.60 -5.15
N GLN A 55 8.88 -0.81 -4.45
CA GLN A 55 8.54 -0.34 -3.11
C GLN A 55 7.31 0.58 -3.16
N PRO A 56 6.55 0.72 -2.06
CA PRO A 56 5.46 1.68 -1.98
C PRO A 56 5.93 3.09 -2.34
N ASP A 57 5.13 3.80 -3.14
CA ASP A 57 5.38 5.20 -3.47
C ASP A 57 5.11 6.10 -2.24
N HIS A 58 4.16 5.66 -1.39
CA HIS A 58 3.72 6.39 -0.21
C HIS A 58 3.48 5.46 0.97
N ASN A 59 3.64 5.99 2.18
CA ASN A 59 3.29 5.33 3.42
C ASN A 59 2.48 6.31 4.28
N LEU A 60 1.28 5.91 4.71
CA LEU A 60 0.37 6.77 5.49
C LEU A 60 0.74 6.83 6.97
N ASP A 61 1.59 5.92 7.46
CA ASP A 61 2.04 5.88 8.86
C ASP A 61 0.91 5.93 9.91
N VAL A 62 -0.24 5.31 9.59
CA VAL A 62 -1.48 5.33 10.41
C VAL A 62 -1.27 4.82 11.84
N GLY A 63 -0.32 3.90 12.00
CA GLY A 63 0.04 3.27 13.27
C GLY A 63 -0.99 2.28 13.80
N SER A 64 -0.75 1.77 15.01
CA SER A 64 -1.66 0.83 15.66
C SER A 64 -2.84 1.53 16.32
N GLY A 65 -4.02 0.91 16.28
CA GLY A 65 -5.22 1.36 16.99
C GLY A 65 -6.30 0.29 16.95
N ASN A 66 -7.50 0.63 17.39
CA ASN A 66 -8.66 -0.22 17.12
C ASN A 66 -9.04 -0.15 15.63
N HIS A 67 -9.76 -1.14 15.11
CA HIS A 67 -10.10 -1.19 13.68
C HIS A 67 -10.82 0.07 13.17
N GLY A 68 -11.76 0.62 13.96
CA GLY A 68 -12.52 1.80 13.55
C GLY A 68 -11.63 3.05 13.44
N GLU A 69 -10.75 3.23 14.41
CA GLU A 69 -9.76 4.31 14.43
C GLU A 69 -8.78 4.21 13.26
N GLN A 70 -8.21 3.03 13.02
CA GLN A 70 -7.29 2.81 11.91
C GLN A 70 -7.96 3.07 10.56
N THR A 71 -9.19 2.56 10.38
CA THR A 71 -9.97 2.78 9.15
C THR A 71 -10.23 4.27 8.93
N GLY A 72 -10.64 4.99 9.98
CA GLY A 72 -10.90 6.43 9.89
C GLY A 72 -9.67 7.23 9.50
N ARG A 73 -8.51 6.92 10.08
CA ARG A 73 -7.23 7.57 9.73
C ARG A 73 -6.82 7.28 8.29
N ILE A 74 -6.86 6.02 7.85
CA ILE A 74 -6.57 5.64 6.46
C ILE A 74 -7.39 6.48 5.48
N LEU A 75 -8.70 6.62 5.72
CA LEU A 75 -9.56 7.42 4.84
C LEU A 75 -9.19 8.90 4.82
N ALA A 76 -8.92 9.48 5.99
CA ALA A 76 -8.55 10.90 6.10
C ALA A 76 -7.20 11.22 5.42
N ASP A 77 -6.21 10.34 5.59
CA ASP A 77 -4.87 10.52 5.04
C ASP A 77 -4.87 10.33 3.52
N LEU A 78 -5.62 9.33 3.00
CA LEU A 78 -5.81 9.14 1.57
C LEU A 78 -6.43 10.36 0.87
N GLU A 79 -7.40 11.02 1.52
CA GLU A 79 -8.02 12.23 0.97
C GLU A 79 -7.05 13.43 0.95
N SER A 80 -6.18 13.52 1.95
CA SER A 80 -5.24 14.64 2.11
C SER A 80 -4.05 14.55 1.15
N ASP A 81 -3.52 13.34 0.94
CA ASP A 81 -2.26 13.11 0.22
C ASP A 81 -2.45 12.70 -1.25
N HIS A 82 -3.56 12.04 -1.62
CA HIS A 82 -3.71 11.37 -2.95
C HIS A 82 -4.87 11.81 -3.82
N LEU A 83 -5.87 12.51 -3.26
CA LEU A 83 -7.09 12.87 -4.01
C LEU A 83 -7.15 14.35 -4.42
N ARG A 84 -6.00 15.04 -4.46
CA ARG A 84 -5.87 16.42 -4.94
C ARG A 84 -5.19 16.53 -6.30
#